data_AF-A0A353Z003-F1
#
_entry.id   AF-A0A353Z003-F1
#
_cell.length_a   1.000
_cell.length_b   1.000
_cell.length_c   1.000
_cell.angle_alpha   90.00
_cell.angle_beta   90.00
_cell.angle_gamma   90.00
#
_symmetry.space_group_name_H-M   'P 1'
#
loop_
_entity.id
_entity.type
_entity.pdbx_description
1 polymer ?
#
loop_
_entity_poly.entity_id
_entity_poly.type
_entity_poly.pdbx_seq_one_letter_code
_entity_poly.pdbx_strand_id
1 'polypeptide(L)'
;MQWFKHDADASNDAKIKKLLLRHGAEGYAIYFHCLELIAGDISESNITFQLEHDSEIIADNLKIRGTAEKSGIELVEDSVKYMVELGLFDQIDNRIFCFKMLKRLDTSMTSSPKMRTIIKSAKQNHDSIMTTSCKKRIEQNRIEQNR
;
A
#
# COMPACT_ATOMS: atom_id res chain seq x y z
N MET A 1 -12.18 15.19 -8.90
CA MET A 1 -10.78 14.84 -8.60
C MET A 1 -10.79 14.05 -7.31
N GLN A 2 -10.22 12.85 -7.31
CA GLN A 2 -9.96 12.07 -6.09
C GLN A 2 -8.49 12.25 -5.74
N TRP A 3 -8.19 12.35 -4.45
CA TRP A 3 -6.84 12.54 -3.93
C TRP A 3 -6.66 11.63 -2.73
N PHE A 4 -5.49 11.01 -2.57
CA PHE A 4 -5.15 10.25 -1.38
C PHE A 4 -3.84 10.76 -0.77
N LYS A 5 -3.67 10.55 0.55
CA LYS A 5 -2.48 11.02 1.28
C LYS A 5 -1.26 10.17 0.90
N HIS A 6 -0.24 10.85 0.37
CA HIS A 6 1.08 10.28 0.10
C HIS A 6 2.07 10.73 1.18
N ASP A 7 2.90 9.82 1.69
CA ASP A 7 3.90 10.17 2.70
C ASP A 7 5.07 10.90 2.05
N ALA A 8 5.49 12.04 2.62
CA ALA A 8 6.61 12.83 2.08
C ALA A 8 7.96 12.09 2.23
N ASP A 9 8.05 11.16 3.18
CA ASP A 9 9.21 10.34 3.48
C ASP A 9 9.07 8.89 3.00
N ALA A 10 8.16 8.61 2.05
CA ALA A 10 7.91 7.24 1.59
C ALA A 10 9.18 6.55 1.06
N SER A 11 10.06 7.29 0.37
CA SER A 11 11.35 6.77 -0.11
C SER A 11 12.31 6.39 1.03
N ASN A 12 12.07 6.85 2.26
CA ASN A 12 12.85 6.50 3.44
C ASN A 12 12.39 5.21 4.13
N ASP A 13 11.17 4.72 3.83
CA ASP A 13 10.66 3.48 4.39
C ASP A 13 11.55 2.28 4.01
N ALA A 14 11.82 1.41 4.98
CA ALA A 14 12.75 0.30 4.80
C ALA A 14 12.30 -0.71 3.73
N LYS A 15 10.98 -0.91 3.55
CA LYS A 15 10.44 -1.81 2.52
C LYS A 15 10.54 -1.16 1.15
N ILE A 16 10.22 0.12 1.04
CA ILE A 16 10.35 0.88 -0.20
C ILE A 16 11.83 0.99 -0.63
N LYS A 17 12.77 1.18 0.32
CA LYS A 17 14.21 1.10 0.03
C LYS A 17 14.62 -0.27 -0.51
N LYS A 18 14.11 -1.36 0.07
CA LYS A 18 14.38 -2.72 -0.43
C LYS A 18 13.82 -2.94 -1.84
N LEU A 19 12.65 -2.36 -2.14
CA LEU A 19 12.05 -2.37 -3.48
C LEU A 19 12.90 -1.62 -4.49
N LEU A 20 13.32 -0.39 -4.15
CA LEU A 20 14.24 0.42 -4.96
C LEU A 20 15.58 -0.30 -5.20
N LEU A 21 16.12 -0.99 -4.19
CA LEU A 21 17.37 -1.73 -4.32
C LEU A 21 17.26 -2.86 -5.35
N ARG A 22 16.12 -3.57 -5.39
CA ARG A 22 15.94 -4.77 -6.23
C ARG A 22 15.41 -4.46 -7.63
N HIS A 23 14.46 -3.53 -7.75
CA HIS A 23 13.74 -3.22 -8.98
C HIS A 23 13.95 -1.77 -9.46
N GLY A 24 14.84 -1.02 -8.82
CA GLY A 24 15.17 0.34 -9.22
C GLY A 24 13.99 1.32 -9.16
N ALA A 25 14.08 2.37 -9.98
CA ALA A 25 13.02 3.38 -10.09
C ALA A 25 11.71 2.79 -10.64
N GLU A 26 11.77 1.76 -11.48
CA GLU A 26 10.59 1.09 -12.02
C GLU A 26 9.78 0.43 -10.90
N GLY A 27 10.42 -0.30 -9.98
CA GLY A 27 9.74 -0.87 -8.81
C GLY A 27 9.01 0.19 -7.98
N TYR A 28 9.65 1.34 -7.77
CA TYR A 28 9.03 2.47 -7.06
C TYR A 28 7.81 3.02 -7.81
N ALA A 29 7.94 3.23 -9.13
CA ALA A 29 6.85 3.71 -9.97
C ALA A 29 5.67 2.72 -9.99
N ILE A 30 5.95 1.41 -10.14
CA ILE A 30 4.92 0.35 -10.09
C ILE A 30 4.16 0.40 -8.78
N TYR A 31 4.86 0.51 -7.65
CA TYR A 31 4.21 0.53 -6.34
C TYR A 31 3.23 1.69 -6.20
N PHE A 32 3.65 2.92 -6.53
CA PHE A 32 2.77 4.07 -6.44
C PHE A 32 1.65 4.06 -7.46
N HIS A 33 1.91 3.56 -8.66
CA HIS A 33 0.87 3.41 -9.66
C HIS A 33 -0.20 2.40 -9.23
N CYS A 34 0.20 1.27 -8.60
CA CYS A 34 -0.76 0.33 -8.00
C CYS A 34 -1.62 1.02 -6.93
N LEU A 35 -1.01 1.87 -6.08
CA LEU A 35 -1.76 2.64 -5.08
C LEU A 35 -2.75 3.61 -5.72
N GLU A 36 -2.37 4.27 -6.81
CA GLU A 36 -3.24 5.18 -7.57
C GLU A 36 -4.45 4.43 -8.16
N LEU A 37 -4.21 3.28 -8.81
CA LEU A 37 -5.26 2.45 -9.39
C LEU A 37 -6.25 1.97 -8.32
N ILE A 38 -5.74 1.48 -7.19
CA ILE A 38 -6.58 1.05 -6.06
C ILE A 38 -7.36 2.24 -5.50
N ALA A 39 -6.71 3.39 -5.30
CA ALA A 39 -7.35 4.56 -4.71
C ALA A 39 -8.42 5.17 -5.63
N GLY A 40 -8.21 5.14 -6.95
CA GLY A 40 -9.13 5.64 -7.96
C GLY A 40 -10.42 4.82 -8.08
N ASP A 41 -10.35 3.53 -7.76
CA ASP A 41 -11.49 2.61 -7.83
C ASP A 41 -12.38 2.64 -6.56
N ILE A 42 -11.86 3.22 -5.47
CA ILE A 42 -12.59 3.32 -4.21
C ILE A 42 -13.79 4.28 -4.34
N SER A 43 -14.97 3.77 -4.03
CA SER A 43 -16.25 4.50 -4.09
C SER A 43 -17.21 4.03 -2.99
N GLU A 44 -18.38 4.64 -2.89
CA GLU A 44 -19.41 4.20 -1.92
C GLU A 44 -19.86 2.75 -2.13
N SER A 45 -19.79 2.26 -3.38
CA SER A 45 -20.16 0.91 -3.77
C SER A 45 -18.98 -0.06 -3.84
N ASN A 46 -17.74 0.44 -3.77
CA ASN A 46 -16.53 -0.36 -3.90
C ASN A 46 -15.49 0.04 -2.85
N ILE A 47 -15.33 -0.80 -1.82
CA ILE A 47 -14.37 -0.61 -0.71
C ILE A 47 -13.44 -1.81 -0.54
N THR A 48 -13.15 -2.50 -1.64
CA THR A 48 -12.40 -3.77 -1.63
C THR A 48 -10.91 -3.60 -1.41
N PHE A 49 -10.34 -2.44 -1.77
CA PHE A 49 -8.88 -2.19 -1.81
C PHE A 49 -8.11 -3.18 -2.70
N GLN A 50 -8.80 -3.78 -3.67
CA GLN A 50 -8.24 -4.73 -4.60
C GLN A 50 -7.52 -4.01 -5.74
N LEU A 51 -6.38 -4.55 -6.16
CA LEU A 51 -5.78 -4.20 -7.44
C LEU A 51 -6.46 -5.02 -8.54
N GLU A 52 -7.39 -4.41 -9.27
CA GLU A 52 -8.12 -5.08 -10.36
C GLU A 52 -7.32 -5.17 -11.67
N HIS A 53 -6.34 -4.27 -11.84
CA HIS A 53 -5.55 -4.16 -13.05
C HIS A 53 -4.44 -5.21 -13.04
N ASP A 54 -4.25 -5.87 -14.17
CA ASP A 54 -3.20 -6.86 -14.35
C ASP A 54 -1.84 -6.21 -14.68
N SER A 55 -0.81 -7.06 -14.74
CA SER A 55 0.56 -6.64 -15.01
C SER A 55 0.75 -6.08 -16.42
N GLU A 56 -0.11 -6.46 -17.38
CA GLU A 56 -0.07 -5.97 -18.75
C GLU A 56 -0.50 -4.50 -18.80
N ILE A 57 -1.63 -4.16 -18.17
CA ILE A 57 -2.12 -2.79 -18.08
C ILE A 57 -1.12 -1.90 -17.34
N ILE A 58 -0.56 -2.38 -16.23
CA ILE A 58 0.42 -1.62 -15.44
C ILE A 58 1.71 -1.38 -16.25
N ALA A 59 2.20 -2.40 -16.98
CA ALA A 59 3.38 -2.24 -17.83
C ALA A 59 3.13 -1.23 -18.96
N ASP A 60 1.96 -1.25 -19.60
CA ASP A 60 1.62 -0.28 -20.64
C ASP A 60 1.45 1.14 -20.10
N ASN A 61 0.77 1.32 -18.96
CA ASN A 61 0.57 2.63 -18.33
C ASN A 61 1.90 3.32 -18.01
N LEU A 62 2.84 2.57 -17.44
CA LEU A 62 4.16 3.07 -17.05
C LEU A 62 5.21 3.00 -18.17
N LYS A 63 4.83 2.47 -19.34
CA LYS A 63 5.72 2.22 -20.49
C LYS A 63 6.99 1.46 -20.09
N ILE A 64 6.82 0.45 -19.23
CA ILE A 64 7.91 -0.40 -18.77
C ILE A 64 8.37 -1.28 -19.93
N ARG A 65 9.65 -1.15 -20.27
CA ARG A 65 10.27 -1.91 -21.34
C ARG A 65 10.90 -3.17 -20.77
N GLY A 66 10.81 -4.25 -21.53
CA GLY A 66 11.56 -5.47 -21.20
C GLY A 66 13.07 -5.27 -21.29
N THR A 67 13.79 -6.16 -20.65
CA THR A 67 15.23 -6.36 -20.86
C THR A 67 15.46 -7.48 -21.88
N ALA A 68 16.72 -7.82 -22.14
CA ALA A 68 17.05 -8.96 -23.01
C ALA A 68 16.52 -10.32 -22.47
N GLU A 69 16.25 -10.39 -21.17
CA GLU A 69 15.89 -11.64 -20.47
C GLU A 69 14.43 -11.68 -20.01
N LYS A 70 13.82 -10.54 -19.73
CA LYS A 70 12.44 -10.45 -19.19
C LYS A 70 11.62 -9.42 -19.96
N SER A 71 10.37 -9.75 -20.26
CA SER A 71 9.39 -8.81 -20.77
C SER A 71 9.00 -7.78 -19.71
N GLY A 72 8.43 -6.64 -20.13
CA GLY A 72 7.94 -5.61 -19.20
C GLY A 72 6.85 -6.14 -18.25
N ILE A 73 6.00 -7.04 -18.75
CA ILE A 73 4.94 -7.70 -17.98
C ILE A 73 5.55 -8.56 -16.86
N GLU A 74 6.57 -9.37 -17.19
CA GLU A 74 7.28 -10.20 -16.21
C GLU A 74 8.01 -9.38 -15.16
N LEU A 75 8.57 -8.21 -15.53
CA LEU A 75 9.19 -7.28 -14.58
C LEU A 75 8.17 -6.71 -13.59
N VAL A 76 6.97 -6.37 -14.07
CA VAL A 76 5.87 -5.93 -13.20
C VAL A 76 5.43 -7.05 -12.27
N GLU A 77 5.21 -8.25 -12.79
CA GLU A 77 4.83 -9.40 -11.96
C GLU A 77 5.87 -9.70 -10.88
N ASP A 78 7.15 -9.72 -11.23
CA ASP A 78 8.25 -9.96 -10.28
C ASP A 78 8.29 -8.85 -9.21
N SER A 79 8.08 -7.60 -9.62
CA SER A 79 8.00 -6.46 -8.71
C SER A 79 6.81 -6.57 -7.74
N VAL A 80 5.61 -6.90 -8.24
CA VAL A 80 4.40 -7.06 -7.40
C VAL A 80 4.55 -8.24 -6.45
N LYS A 81 5.08 -9.38 -6.91
CA LYS A 81 5.40 -10.53 -6.05
C LYS A 81 6.35 -10.13 -4.92
N TYR A 82 7.41 -9.39 -5.23
CA TYR A 82 8.33 -8.88 -4.22
C TYR A 82 7.67 -7.88 -3.25
N MET A 83 6.74 -7.04 -3.72
CA MET A 83 5.98 -6.14 -2.85
C MET A 83 5.09 -6.92 -1.87
N VAL A 84 4.51 -8.05 -2.28
CA VAL A 84 3.78 -8.96 -1.39
C VAL A 84 4.72 -9.60 -0.37
N GLU A 85 5.90 -10.07 -0.79
CA GLU A 85 6.91 -10.63 0.12
C GLU A 85 7.38 -9.62 1.18
N LEU A 86 7.57 -8.36 0.77
CA LEU A 86 7.89 -7.26 1.69
C LEU A 86 6.71 -6.91 2.61
N GLY A 87 5.50 -7.40 2.34
CA GLY A 87 4.27 -7.04 3.02
C GLY A 87 3.91 -5.57 2.81
N LEU A 88 4.10 -5.06 1.59
CA LEU A 88 3.53 -3.80 1.11
C LEU A 88 2.10 -4.04 0.62
N PHE A 89 1.88 -5.15 -0.06
CA PHE A 89 0.58 -5.68 -0.46
C PHE A 89 0.29 -7.02 0.23
N ASP A 90 -0.98 -7.38 0.26
CA ASP A 90 -1.49 -8.64 0.78
C ASP A 90 -2.07 -9.46 -0.38
N GLN A 91 -1.87 -10.77 -0.38
CA GLN A 91 -2.42 -11.66 -1.40
C GLN A 91 -3.46 -12.60 -0.75
N ILE A 92 -4.68 -12.62 -1.30
CA ILE A 92 -5.77 -13.49 -0.85
C ILE A 92 -6.42 -14.08 -2.10
N ASP A 93 -6.57 -15.41 -2.17
CA ASP A 93 -7.21 -16.11 -3.29
C ASP A 93 -6.72 -15.66 -4.67
N ASN A 94 -5.39 -15.52 -4.80
CA ASN A 94 -4.70 -15.08 -6.02
C ASN A 94 -5.02 -13.63 -6.46
N ARG A 95 -5.57 -12.81 -5.57
CA ARG A 95 -5.82 -11.38 -5.79
C ARG A 95 -4.95 -10.54 -4.86
N ILE A 96 -4.55 -9.36 -5.34
CA ILE A 96 -3.69 -8.43 -4.60
C ILE A 96 -4.55 -7.35 -3.96
N PHE A 97 -4.29 -7.07 -2.68
CA PHE A 97 -4.98 -6.09 -1.88
C PHE A 97 -4.01 -5.15 -1.18
N CYS A 98 -4.44 -3.92 -0.91
CA CYS A 98 -3.70 -2.96 -0.08
C CYS A 98 -4.55 -2.47 1.10
N PHE A 99 -4.68 -3.28 2.15
CA PHE A 99 -5.47 -2.89 3.33
C PHE A 99 -4.87 -1.67 4.07
N LYS A 100 -3.56 -1.44 3.90
CA LYS A 100 -2.87 -0.25 4.44
C LYS A 100 -3.38 1.05 3.85
N MET A 101 -4.01 1.01 2.67
CA MET A 101 -4.62 2.18 2.03
C MET A 101 -5.68 2.83 2.94
N LEU A 102 -6.38 2.03 3.77
CA LEU A 102 -7.38 2.55 4.70
C LEU A 102 -6.81 3.62 5.66
N LYS A 103 -5.53 3.51 6.04
CA LYS A 103 -4.86 4.52 6.87
C LYS A 103 -4.67 5.84 6.13
N ARG A 104 -4.48 5.78 4.81
CA ARG A 104 -4.27 6.92 3.91
C ARG A 104 -5.58 7.59 3.51
N LEU A 105 -6.70 6.87 3.55
CA LEU A 105 -8.03 7.44 3.35
C LEU A 105 -8.39 8.39 4.49
N ASP A 106 -8.84 9.59 4.17
CA ASP A 106 -9.32 10.56 5.15
C ASP A 106 -10.75 10.99 4.83
N THR A 107 -11.52 11.31 5.88
CA THR A 107 -12.88 11.85 5.72
C THR A 107 -12.92 13.16 4.95
N SER A 108 -11.82 13.93 4.95
CA SER A 108 -11.69 15.14 4.13
C SER A 108 -11.56 14.86 2.62
N MET A 109 -11.37 13.60 2.23
CA MET A 109 -11.17 13.21 0.82
C MET A 109 -12.47 12.89 0.08
N THR A 110 -13.60 12.88 0.77
CA THR A 110 -14.90 12.57 0.17
C THR A 110 -15.95 13.56 0.61
N SER A 111 -16.72 14.09 -0.34
CA SER A 111 -17.89 14.94 -0.08
C SER A 111 -19.09 14.14 0.41
N SER A 112 -19.12 12.83 0.15
CA SER A 112 -20.22 11.94 0.52
C SER A 112 -20.30 11.67 2.03
N PRO A 113 -21.46 11.93 2.67
CA PRO A 113 -21.69 11.57 4.07
C PRO A 113 -21.57 10.06 4.34
N LYS A 114 -22.03 9.22 3.40
CA LYS A 114 -21.98 7.76 3.54
C LYS A 114 -20.53 7.26 3.58
N MET A 115 -19.72 7.75 2.63
CA MET A 115 -18.32 7.38 2.54
C MET A 115 -17.52 7.82 3.78
N ARG A 116 -17.82 9.00 4.34
CA ARG A 116 -17.21 9.44 5.61
C ARG A 116 -17.51 8.48 6.75
N THR A 117 -18.75 8.00 6.86
CA THR A 117 -19.14 7.03 7.89
C THR A 117 -18.41 5.70 7.71
N ILE A 118 -18.30 5.21 6.47
CA ILE A 118 -17.56 3.98 6.15
C ILE A 118 -16.10 4.12 6.58
N ILE A 119 -15.40 5.17 6.14
CA ILE A 119 -13.99 5.44 6.50
C ILE A 119 -13.83 5.51 8.02
N LYS A 120 -14.72 6.22 8.73
CA LYS A 120 -14.67 6.36 10.18
C LYS A 120 -14.84 5.01 10.89
N SER A 121 -15.83 4.22 10.47
CA SER A 121 -16.09 2.89 11.04
C SER A 121 -14.93 1.92 10.81
N ALA A 122 -14.37 1.91 9.59
CA ALA A 122 -13.26 1.05 9.23
C ALA A 122 -11.98 1.40 10.01
N LYS A 123 -11.69 2.69 10.23
CA LYS A 123 -10.58 3.13 11.09
C LYS A 123 -10.78 2.75 12.56
N GLN A 124 -11.98 2.93 13.10
CA GLN A 124 -12.30 2.57 14.50
C GLN A 124 -12.14 1.06 14.76
N ASN A 125 -12.51 0.21 13.80
CA ASN A 125 -12.33 -1.24 13.93
C ASN A 125 -10.85 -1.66 13.87
N HIS A 126 -10.03 -1.00 13.04
CA HIS A 126 -8.59 -1.29 12.91
C HIS A 126 -7.75 -0.80 14.11
N ASP A 127 -8.20 0.19 14.87
CA ASP A 127 -7.45 0.72 16.04
C ASP A 127 -7.33 -0.30 17.20
N SER A 128 -8.27 -1.24 17.31
CA SER A 128 -8.20 -2.33 18.30
C SER A 128 -7.00 -3.26 18.07
N ILE A 129 -6.60 -3.45 16.81
CA ILE A 129 -5.46 -4.29 16.42
C ILE A 129 -4.14 -3.55 16.70
N MET A 130 -4.12 -2.22 16.54
CA MET A 130 -2.93 -1.37 16.73
C MET A 130 -2.57 -1.14 18.20
N THR A 131 -3.55 -1.10 19.11
CA THR A 131 -3.28 -1.06 20.56
C THR A 131 -2.54 -2.31 21.05
N THR A 132 -2.65 -3.44 20.33
CA THR A 132 -1.96 -4.68 20.68
C THR A 132 -0.48 -4.64 20.26
N SER A 133 -0.12 -4.01 19.14
CA SER A 133 1.29 -3.93 18.70
C SER A 133 2.07 -2.81 19.40
N CYS A 134 1.43 -1.69 19.75
CA CYS A 134 2.06 -0.60 20.50
C CYS A 134 2.40 -0.96 21.95
N LYS A 135 1.65 -1.86 22.59
CA LYS A 135 1.94 -2.33 23.97
C LYS A 135 3.33 -2.97 24.11
N LYS A 136 3.83 -3.66 23.08
CA LYS A 136 5.17 -4.26 23.11
C LYS A 136 6.31 -3.24 23.12
N ARG A 137 6.07 -1.98 22.75
CA ARG A 137 7.12 -0.97 22.55
C ARG A 137 7.33 -0.04 23.76
N ILE A 138 6.45 -0.07 24.76
CA ILE A 138 6.48 0.86 25.90
C ILE A 138 7.13 0.25 27.16
N GLU A 139 7.20 -1.08 27.30
CA GLU A 139 7.56 -1.73 28.57
C GLU A 139 9.07 -2.04 28.78
N GLN A 140 9.97 -1.76 27.83
CA GLN A 140 11.38 -2.20 27.96
C GLN A 140 12.37 -1.16 28.53
N ASN A 141 12.02 0.13 28.60
CA ASN A 141 12.99 1.18 28.96
C ASN A 141 12.70 1.88 30.31
N ARG A 142 12.01 1.23 31.27
CA ARG A 142 11.74 1.84 32.59
C ARG A 142 12.17 0.99 33.79
N ILE A 143 13.29 0.27 33.67
CA ILE A 143 13.99 -0.29 34.84
C ILE A 143 15.51 -0.16 34.61
N GLU A 144 16.05 1.05 34.70
CA GLU A 144 17.47 1.24 35.03
C GLU A 144 17.63 2.22 36.19
N GLN A 145 18.11 1.63 37.29
CA GLN A 145 19.03 2.18 38.30
C GLN A 145 18.54 3.31 39.23
N ASN A 146 17.88 2.88 40.33
CA ASN A 146 18.14 3.45 41.65
C ASN A 146 18.67 2.32 42.55
N ARG A 147 19.99 2.20 42.64
CA ARG A 147 20.72 1.52 43.73
C ARG A 147 22.14 2.04 43.81
#